data_AF-A0A397TN30-F1
#
_entry.id   AF-A0A397TN30-F1
#
_cell.length_a   1.000
_cell.length_b   1.000
_cell.length_c   1.000
_cell.angle_alpha   90.00
_cell.angle_beta   90.00
_cell.angle_gamma   90.00
#
_symmetry.space_group_name_H-M   'P 1'
#
loop_
_entity.id
_entity.type
_entity.pdbx_description
1 polymer ?
#
loop_
_entity_poly.entity_id
_entity_poly.type
_entity_poly.pdbx_seq_one_letter_code
_entity_poly.pdbx_strand_id
1 'polypeptide(L)'
;MAPEIFQGQKVTTASDIYSFGMIMWEHMTGRRPFWDRNHDTELIIEICDGLRPPIVTNAPEGYIDLMKECWHSDPNKRPTADILWNKICKMRKEEDSKNSENSTKIIPSSDIGPVKINNLGAIYKSRPLSGMIRSAMSTMSTRSRSIISEIVKRKFEDNQTEDSFNGGMVK
;
A
#
# COMPACT_ATOMS: atom_id res chain seq x y z
N MET A 1 -5.52 7.50 -0.98
CA MET A 1 -5.02 8.30 0.16
C MET A 1 -4.03 7.47 0.95
N ALA A 2 -3.17 8.10 1.75
CA ALA A 2 -2.18 7.42 2.56
C ALA A 2 -2.81 6.64 3.74
N PRO A 3 -2.24 5.48 4.15
CA PRO A 3 -2.77 4.64 5.22
C PRO A 3 -3.00 5.37 6.54
N GLU A 4 -2.08 6.25 6.94
CA GLU A 4 -2.15 6.98 8.20
C GLU A 4 -3.35 7.93 8.26
N ILE A 5 -3.79 8.46 7.12
CA ILE A 5 -4.98 9.32 7.02
C ILE A 5 -6.24 8.48 7.25
N PHE A 6 -6.26 7.25 6.75
CA PHE A 6 -7.33 6.29 7.04
C PHE A 6 -7.34 5.81 8.49
N GLN A 7 -6.25 6.01 9.22
CA GLN A 7 -6.14 5.73 10.67
C GLN A 7 -6.46 6.98 11.53
N GLY A 8 -6.98 8.05 10.91
CA GLY A 8 -7.41 9.25 11.61
C GLY A 8 -6.28 10.25 11.90
N GLN A 9 -5.08 10.05 11.33
CA GLN A 9 -4.01 11.04 11.43
C GLN A 9 -4.28 12.24 10.52
N LYS A 10 -3.63 13.37 10.85
CA LYS A 10 -3.73 14.59 10.04
C LYS A 10 -2.96 14.45 8.74
N VAL A 11 -3.40 15.19 7.73
CA VAL A 11 -2.66 15.36 6.47
C VAL A 11 -1.30 16.00 6.75
N THR A 12 -0.27 15.45 6.11
CA THR A 12 1.12 15.90 6.19
C THR A 12 1.77 15.91 4.81
N THR A 13 2.93 16.55 4.68
CA THR A 13 3.74 16.47 3.46
C THR A 13 4.08 15.03 3.08
N ALA A 14 4.33 14.15 4.05
CA ALA A 14 4.57 12.73 3.79
C ALA A 14 3.34 12.01 3.20
N SER A 15 2.12 12.43 3.56
CA SER A 15 0.88 11.91 2.96
C SER A 15 0.65 12.41 1.52
N ASP A 16 1.14 13.61 1.20
CA ASP A 16 1.16 14.13 -0.17
C ASP A 16 2.14 13.33 -1.03
N ILE A 17 3.32 12.98 -0.50
CA ILE A 17 4.31 12.13 -1.17
C ILE A 17 3.74 10.74 -1.48
N TYR A 18 2.97 10.15 -0.56
CA TYR A 18 2.25 8.90 -0.84
C TYR A 18 1.29 9.05 -2.02
N SER A 19 0.52 10.13 -2.04
CA SER A 19 -0.43 10.41 -3.12
C SER A 19 0.30 10.64 -4.44
N PHE A 20 1.49 11.25 -4.41
CA PHE A 20 2.36 11.36 -5.58
C PHE A 20 2.86 10.00 -6.08
N GLY A 21 3.19 9.06 -5.19
CA GLY A 21 3.52 7.69 -5.57
C GLY A 21 2.37 6.98 -6.30
N MET A 22 1.13 7.25 -5.92
CA MET A 22 -0.06 6.76 -6.64
C MET A 22 -0.21 7.41 -8.02
N ILE A 23 0.14 8.69 -8.16
CA ILE A 23 0.17 9.40 -9.46
C ILE A 23 1.27 8.83 -10.35
N MET A 24 2.45 8.52 -9.81
CA MET A 24 3.51 7.84 -10.57
C MET A 24 3.02 6.50 -11.12
N TRP A 25 2.32 5.71 -10.30
CA TRP A 25 1.73 4.46 -10.76
C TRP A 25 0.66 4.66 -11.84
N GLU A 26 -0.23 5.65 -11.67
CA GLU A 26 -1.23 6.02 -12.66
C GLU A 26 -0.59 6.48 -13.98
N HIS A 27 0.50 7.23 -13.91
CA HIS A 27 1.24 7.68 -15.07
C HIS A 27 1.90 6.51 -15.82
N MET A 28 2.49 5.58 -15.07
CA MET A 28 3.15 4.38 -15.62
C MET A 28 2.15 3.44 -16.31
N THR A 29 0.95 3.30 -15.76
CA THR A 29 -0.03 2.31 -16.22
C THR A 29 -1.16 2.90 -17.07
N GLY A 30 -1.38 4.20 -17.02
CA GLY A 30 -2.57 4.85 -17.58
C GLY A 30 -3.89 4.46 -16.89
N ARG A 31 -3.83 3.80 -15.73
CA ARG A 31 -4.99 3.34 -14.96
C ARG A 31 -5.07 4.07 -13.63
N ARG A 32 -6.29 4.31 -13.17
CA ARG A 32 -6.49 4.85 -11.83
C ARG A 32 -6.22 3.79 -10.77
N PRO A 33 -5.59 4.11 -9.63
CA PRO A 33 -5.38 3.15 -8.56
C PRO A 33 -6.71 2.51 -8.12
N PHE A 34 -6.70 1.18 -7.96
CA PHE A 34 -7.84 0.38 -7.50
C PHE A 34 -9.12 0.51 -8.36
N TRP A 35 -8.97 0.75 -9.67
CA TRP A 35 -10.07 0.92 -10.64
C TRP A 35 -11.02 -0.27 -10.75
N ASP A 36 -10.57 -1.45 -10.37
CA ASP A 36 -11.25 -2.73 -10.54
C ASP A 36 -12.17 -3.10 -9.38
N ARG A 37 -12.23 -2.28 -8.32
CA ARG A 37 -12.94 -2.62 -7.09
C ARG A 37 -13.69 -1.47 -6.45
N ASN A 38 -14.54 -1.82 -5.49
CA ASN A 38 -15.31 -0.83 -4.74
C ASN A 38 -14.41 0.02 -3.86
N HIS A 39 -14.65 1.32 -3.83
CA HIS A 39 -14.01 2.22 -2.87
C HIS A 39 -14.85 2.24 -1.59
N ASP A 40 -14.79 1.16 -0.81
CA ASP A 40 -15.55 0.97 0.42
C ASP A 40 -14.64 0.82 1.67
N THR A 41 -15.22 0.45 2.81
CA THR A 41 -14.48 0.27 4.06
C THR A 41 -13.47 -0.87 3.97
N GLU A 42 -13.74 -1.93 3.20
CA GLU A 42 -12.81 -3.06 3.10
C GLU A 42 -11.55 -2.66 2.36
N LEU A 43 -11.68 -1.90 1.25
CA LEU A 43 -10.52 -1.38 0.54
C LEU A 43 -9.64 -0.50 1.45
N ILE A 44 -10.24 0.29 2.34
CA ILE A 44 -9.49 1.09 3.31
C ILE A 44 -8.66 0.18 4.23
N ILE A 45 -9.26 -0.90 4.75
CA ILE A 45 -8.58 -1.86 5.62
C ILE A 45 -7.42 -2.53 4.87
N GLU A 46 -7.66 -3.01 3.65
CA GLU A 46 -6.62 -3.65 2.84
C GLU A 46 -5.44 -2.70 2.54
N ILE A 47 -5.71 -1.41 2.25
CA ILE A 47 -4.64 -0.40 2.04
C ILE A 47 -3.80 -0.22 3.31
N CYS A 48 -4.45 -0.18 4.48
CA CYS A 48 -3.78 -0.13 5.78
C CYS A 48 -2.95 -1.38 6.05
N ASP A 49 -3.41 -2.55 5.59
CA ASP A 49 -2.71 -3.84 5.69
C ASP A 49 -1.59 -4.01 4.64
N GLY A 50 -1.38 -3.01 3.79
CA GLY A 50 -0.25 -2.97 2.86
C GLY A 50 -0.60 -3.24 1.40
N LEU A 51 -1.88 -3.35 1.05
CA LEU A 51 -2.31 -3.46 -0.35
C LEU A 51 -1.77 -2.28 -1.17
N ARG A 52 -1.18 -2.60 -2.32
CA ARG A 52 -0.73 -1.62 -3.33
C ARG A 52 -1.18 -2.05 -4.72
N PRO A 53 -1.33 -1.11 -5.66
CA PRO A 53 -1.60 -1.44 -7.05
C PRO A 53 -0.49 -2.34 -7.64
N PRO A 54 -0.82 -3.28 -8.54
CA PRO A 54 0.14 -4.22 -9.10
C PRO A 54 1.15 -3.53 -10.04
N ILE A 55 2.39 -4.03 -10.06
CA ILE A 55 3.40 -3.59 -11.03
C ILE A 55 3.24 -4.44 -12.29
N VAL A 56 2.64 -3.86 -13.33
CA VAL A 56 2.19 -4.58 -14.55
C VAL A 56 3.04 -4.30 -15.79
N THR A 57 4.07 -3.46 -15.66
CA THR A 57 4.97 -3.08 -16.75
C THR A 57 6.34 -2.65 -16.21
N ASN A 58 7.29 -2.43 -17.10
CA ASN A 58 8.58 -1.83 -16.79
C ASN A 58 8.51 -0.29 -16.85
N ALA A 59 9.54 0.34 -16.33
CA ALA A 59 9.77 1.77 -16.39
C ALA A 59 11.28 2.02 -16.46
N PRO A 60 11.73 3.26 -16.72
CA PRO A 60 13.13 3.64 -16.59
C PRO A 60 13.74 3.22 -15.26
N GLU A 61 15.04 3.01 -15.27
CA GLU A 61 15.80 2.56 -14.10
C GLU A 61 15.51 3.43 -12.87
N GLY A 62 15.23 2.79 -11.73
CA GLY A 62 14.93 3.45 -10.47
C GLY A 62 13.51 4.04 -10.35
N TYR A 63 12.72 4.14 -11.42
CA TYR A 63 11.37 4.71 -11.35
C TYR A 63 10.44 3.90 -10.43
N ILE A 64 10.42 2.57 -10.60
CA ILE A 64 9.58 1.67 -9.80
C ILE A 64 9.99 1.70 -8.33
N ASP A 65 11.28 1.75 -8.05
CA ASP A 65 11.80 1.79 -6.68
C ASP A 65 11.46 3.12 -6.01
N LEU A 66 11.61 4.24 -6.71
CA LEU A 66 11.21 5.56 -6.21
C LEU A 66 9.70 5.64 -5.95
N MET A 67 8.88 5.13 -6.87
CA MET A 67 7.44 5.01 -6.68
C MET A 67 7.12 4.18 -5.42
N LYS A 68 7.87 3.09 -5.18
CA LYS A 68 7.72 2.25 -3.99
C LYS A 68 8.13 2.95 -2.70
N GLU A 69 9.19 3.74 -2.73
CA GLU A 69 9.59 4.60 -1.62
C GLU A 69 8.49 5.62 -1.30
N CYS A 70 7.88 6.25 -2.31
CA CYS A 70 6.82 7.23 -2.12
C CYS A 70 5.59 6.65 -1.41
N TRP A 71 5.13 5.45 -1.78
CA TRP A 71 3.95 4.83 -1.17
C TRP A 71 4.26 3.88 0.00
N HIS A 72 5.44 4.03 0.62
CA HIS A 72 5.85 3.22 1.76
C HIS A 72 4.84 3.37 2.93
N SER A 73 4.54 2.28 3.65
CA SER A 73 3.53 2.31 4.73
C SER A 73 3.93 3.24 5.88
N ASP A 74 5.18 3.19 6.33
CA ASP A 74 5.76 4.16 7.28
C ASP A 74 6.01 5.51 6.59
N PRO A 75 5.37 6.61 7.03
CA PRO A 75 5.56 7.95 6.48
C PRO A 75 7.00 8.47 6.57
N ASN A 76 7.79 8.04 7.58
CA ASN A 76 9.15 8.52 7.79
C ASN A 76 10.16 7.94 6.79
N LYS A 77 9.79 6.85 6.12
CA LYS A 77 10.62 6.21 5.09
C LYS A 77 10.37 6.76 3.69
N ARG A 78 9.40 7.67 3.54
CA ARG A 78 9.08 8.32 2.27
C ARG A 78 10.08 9.46 2.02
N PRO A 79 10.48 9.70 0.76
CA PRO A 79 11.37 10.81 0.44
C PRO A 79 10.68 12.15 0.68
N THR A 80 11.48 13.20 0.90
CA THR A 80 10.96 14.58 0.83
C THR A 80 10.71 14.96 -0.62
N ALA A 81 9.93 16.04 -0.84
CA ALA A 81 9.68 16.55 -2.18
C ALA A 81 10.99 16.93 -2.92
N ASP A 82 11.97 17.49 -2.22
CA ASP A 82 13.28 17.84 -2.80
C ASP A 82 14.06 16.61 -3.27
N ILE A 83 14.09 15.55 -2.44
CA ILE A 83 14.75 14.28 -2.79
C ILE A 83 14.05 13.64 -3.99
N LEU A 84 12.72 13.60 -3.96
CA LEU A 84 11.89 13.07 -5.04
C LEU A 84 12.14 13.81 -6.36
N TRP A 85 12.12 15.14 -6.33
CA TRP A 85 12.42 15.98 -7.50
C TRP A 85 13.81 15.71 -8.07
N ASN A 86 14.83 15.66 -7.21
CA ASN A 86 16.21 15.39 -7.61
C ASN A 86 16.36 14.02 -8.27
N LYS A 87 15.74 12.97 -7.69
CA LYS A 87 15.75 11.62 -8.25
C LYS A 87 15.06 11.57 -9.63
N ILE A 88 13.88 12.18 -9.77
CA ILE A 88 13.17 12.25 -11.06
C ILE A 88 13.99 13.00 -12.11
N CYS A 89 14.58 14.15 -11.74
CA CYS A 89 15.41 14.93 -12.66
C CYS A 89 16.65 14.17 -13.12
N LYS A 90 17.27 13.39 -12.21
CA LYS A 90 18.41 12.53 -12.53
C LYS A 90 17.99 11.45 -13.53
N MET A 91 16.93 10.69 -13.23
CA MET A 91 16.40 9.65 -14.14
C MET A 91 16.08 10.21 -15.52
N ARG A 92 15.42 11.38 -15.59
CA ARG A 92 15.10 12.03 -16.86
C ARG A 92 16.38 12.33 -17.66
N LYS A 93 17.39 12.94 -17.04
CA LYS A 93 18.67 13.24 -17.71
C LYS A 93 19.38 11.99 -18.20
N GLU A 94 19.35 10.92 -17.41
CA GLU A 94 19.94 9.63 -17.76
C GLU A 94 19.22 8.99 -18.95
N GLU A 95 17.89 9.04 -18.99
CA GLU A 95 17.12 8.60 -20.15
C GLU A 95 17.35 9.47 -21.39
N ASP A 96 17.36 10.80 -21.24
CA ASP A 96 17.58 11.74 -22.36
C ASP A 96 18.98 11.59 -22.98
N SER A 97 19.95 11.13 -22.19
CA SER A 97 21.33 10.89 -22.65
C SER A 97 21.49 9.57 -23.41
N LYS A 98 20.49 8.67 -23.35
CA LYS A 98 20.52 7.40 -24.08
C LYS A 98 20.18 7.63 -25.54
N ASN A 99 20.86 6.91 -26.44
CA ASN A 99 20.46 6.86 -27.85
C ASN A 99 19.17 6.03 -28.01
N SER A 100 18.54 6.08 -29.19
CA SER A 100 17.28 5.37 -29.46
C SER A 100 17.34 3.84 -29.29
N GLU A 101 18.53 3.24 -29.29
CA GLU A 101 18.69 1.79 -29.13
C GLU A 101 18.70 1.40 -27.64
N ASN A 102 19.26 2.26 -26.79
CA ASN A 102 19.45 2.03 -25.35
C ASN A 102 18.37 2.66 -24.47
N SER A 103 17.53 3.55 -25.02
CA SER A 103 16.43 4.16 -24.28
C SER A 103 15.44 3.11 -23.77
N THR A 104 14.82 3.37 -22.62
CA THR A 104 13.91 2.39 -22.03
C THR A 104 12.68 2.19 -22.93
N LYS A 105 12.60 1.02 -23.57
CA LYS A 105 11.41 0.60 -24.32
C LYS A 105 10.38 0.06 -23.34
N ILE A 106 9.22 0.70 -23.30
CA ILE A 106 8.10 0.24 -22.46
C ILE A 106 7.55 -1.06 -23.03
N ILE A 107 7.44 -2.07 -22.19
CA ILE A 107 6.85 -3.36 -22.52
C ILE A 107 5.34 -3.15 -22.63
N PRO A 108 4.74 -3.40 -23.80
CA PRO A 108 3.30 -3.38 -23.94
C PRO A 108 2.69 -4.45 -23.03
N SER A 109 1.66 -4.09 -22.28
CA SER A 109 0.88 -5.01 -21.47
C SER A 109 -0.59 -4.71 -21.68
N SER A 110 -1.42 -5.75 -21.74
CA SER A 110 -2.89 -5.61 -21.74
C SER A 110 -3.40 -4.93 -20.47
N ASP A 111 -2.54 -4.87 -19.44
CA ASP A 111 -2.80 -4.18 -18.18
C ASP A 111 -2.39 -2.70 -18.17
N ILE A 112 -1.97 -2.15 -19.31
CA ILE A 112 -1.66 -0.73 -19.51
C ILE A 112 -2.77 -0.06 -20.33
N GLY A 113 -2.96 1.24 -20.10
CA GLY A 113 -3.87 2.11 -20.82
C GLY A 113 -5.14 2.41 -20.04
N PRO A 114 -5.89 3.44 -20.47
CA PRO A 114 -7.14 3.80 -19.81
C PRO A 114 -8.12 2.64 -19.94
N VAL A 115 -8.62 2.19 -18.79
CA VAL A 115 -9.75 1.27 -18.76
C VAL A 115 -10.99 1.98 -19.29
N LYS A 116 -11.73 1.30 -20.18
CA LYS A 116 -12.96 1.87 -20.76
C LYS A 116 -14.01 2.17 -19.70
N ILE A 117 -14.07 1.33 -18.66
CA ILE A 117 -15.06 1.40 -17.59
C ILE A 117 -14.35 0.99 -16.28
N ASN A 118 -14.44 1.85 -15.25
CA ASN A 118 -14.04 1.49 -13.89
C ASN A 118 -15.14 0.68 -13.22
N ASN A 119 -14.80 -0.05 -12.15
CA ASN A 119 -15.80 -0.62 -11.26
C ASN A 119 -16.81 0.45 -10.82
N LEU A 120 -18.11 0.12 -10.83
CA LEU A 120 -19.19 1.06 -10.50
C LEU A 120 -19.06 1.63 -9.08
N GLY A 121 -18.48 0.86 -8.15
CA GLY A 121 -18.19 1.30 -6.79
C GLY A 121 -16.89 2.11 -6.64
N ALA A 122 -16.10 2.28 -7.71
CA ALA A 122 -14.89 3.09 -7.69
C ALA A 122 -15.26 4.59 -7.76
N ILE A 123 -14.86 5.35 -6.74
CA ILE A 123 -15.17 6.79 -6.65
C ILE A 123 -13.88 7.61 -6.59
N TYR A 124 -13.68 8.44 -7.61
CA TYR A 124 -12.51 9.33 -7.77
C TYR A 124 -12.84 10.81 -7.59
N LYS A 125 -14.09 11.11 -7.25
CA LYS A 125 -14.54 12.45 -6.89
C LYS A 125 -14.56 12.61 -5.36
N SER A 126 -14.50 13.85 -4.90
CA SER A 126 -14.60 14.17 -3.48
C SER A 126 -15.88 13.59 -2.87
N ARG A 127 -15.76 13.03 -1.67
CA ARG A 127 -16.88 12.55 -0.84
C ARG A 127 -16.48 12.51 0.63
N PRO A 128 -17.43 12.59 1.58
CA PRO A 128 -17.14 12.41 2.99
C PRO A 128 -16.59 11.00 3.26
N LEU A 129 -15.47 10.90 3.98
CA LEU A 129 -14.86 9.63 4.35
C LEU A 129 -14.85 9.35 5.85
N SER A 130 -15.23 10.33 6.68
CA SER A 130 -15.18 10.22 8.15
C SER A 130 -15.92 8.99 8.69
N GLY A 131 -17.12 8.71 8.16
CA GLY A 131 -17.91 7.54 8.56
C GLY A 131 -17.23 6.21 8.22
N MET A 132 -16.61 6.12 7.05
CA MET A 132 -15.90 4.92 6.62
C MET A 132 -14.59 4.71 7.36
N ILE A 133 -13.84 5.80 7.58
CA ILE A 133 -12.62 5.79 8.39
C ILE A 133 -12.94 5.26 9.79
N ARG A 134 -14.00 5.77 10.43
CA ARG A 134 -14.46 5.28 11.74
C ARG A 134 -14.83 3.79 11.70
N SER A 135 -15.51 3.34 10.64
CA SER A 135 -15.88 1.95 10.45
C SER A 135 -14.66 1.04 10.26
N ALA A 136 -13.69 1.45 9.43
CA ALA A 136 -12.44 0.74 9.20
C ALA A 136 -11.64 0.61 10.50
N MET A 137 -11.46 1.72 11.23
CA MET A 137 -10.75 1.73 12.51
C MET A 137 -11.39 0.80 13.56
N SER A 138 -12.72 0.81 13.67
CA SER A 138 -13.46 -0.09 14.57
C SER A 138 -13.24 -1.56 14.19
N THR A 139 -13.30 -1.87 12.89
CA THR A 139 -13.10 -3.23 12.37
C THR A 139 -11.67 -3.71 12.63
N MET A 140 -10.66 -2.90 12.30
CA MET A 140 -9.26 -3.21 12.57
C MET A 140 -8.99 -3.42 14.06
N SER A 141 -9.51 -2.56 14.95
CA SER A 141 -9.36 -2.71 16.40
C SER A 141 -9.97 -4.02 16.91
N THR A 142 -11.13 -4.42 16.35
CA THR A 142 -11.79 -5.67 16.70
C THR A 142 -11.00 -6.89 16.21
N ARG A 143 -10.51 -6.86 14.96
CA ARG A 143 -9.62 -7.91 14.41
C ARG A 143 -8.37 -8.09 15.27
N SER A 144 -7.69 -7.00 15.66
CA SER A 144 -6.51 -7.06 16.52
C SER A 144 -6.80 -7.67 17.89
N ARG A 145 -7.93 -7.32 18.52
CA ARG A 145 -8.35 -7.92 19.80
C ARG A 145 -8.63 -9.42 19.67
N SER A 146 -9.31 -9.84 18.60
CA SER A 146 -9.58 -11.26 18.33
C SER A 146 -8.27 -12.05 18.16
N ILE A 147 -7.33 -11.54 17.37
CA ILE A 147 -6.01 -12.17 17.17
C ILE A 147 -5.25 -12.31 18.51
N ILE A 148 -5.22 -11.25 19.32
CA ILE A 148 -4.61 -11.31 20.66
C ILE A 148 -5.30 -12.36 21.53
N SER A 149 -6.64 -12.43 21.49
CA SER A 149 -7.41 -13.41 22.26
C SER A 149 -7.09 -14.86 21.84
N GLU A 150 -6.90 -15.12 20.55
CA GLU A 150 -6.53 -16.43 20.03
C GLU A 150 -5.10 -16.81 20.43
N ILE A 151 -4.15 -15.87 20.37
CA ILE A 151 -2.77 -16.09 20.81
C ILE A 151 -2.72 -16.41 22.31
N VAL A 152 -3.49 -15.68 23.14
CA VAL A 152 -3.56 -15.94 24.58
C VAL A 152 -4.16 -17.31 24.89
N LYS A 153 -5.22 -17.71 24.17
CA LYS A 153 -5.81 -19.06 24.33
C LYS A 153 -4.82 -20.17 24.00
N ARG A 154 -4.11 -20.07 22.86
CA ARG A 154 -3.09 -21.07 22.48
C ARG A 154 -1.99 -21.20 23.53
N LYS A 155 -1.47 -20.08 24.05
CA LYS A 155 -0.47 -20.11 25.12
C LYS A 155 -0.97 -20.75 26.41
N PHE A 156 -2.25 -20.59 26.74
CA PHE A 156 -2.84 -21.20 27.92
C PHE A 156 -3.01 -22.71 27.75
N GLU A 157 -3.39 -23.17 26.55
CA GLU A 157 -3.47 -24.58 26.19
C GLU A 157 -2.08 -25.24 26.21
N ASP A 158 -1.07 -24.60 25.63
CA ASP A 158 0.31 -25.12 25.60
C ASP A 158 0.90 -25.30 27.01
N ASN A 159 0.62 -24.36 27.93
CA ASN A 159 1.06 -24.44 29.33
C ASN A 159 0.38 -25.57 30.13
N GLN A 160 -0.84 -25.98 29.78
CA GLN A 160 -1.53 -27.08 30.47
C GLN A 160 -1.01 -28.46 30.07
N THR A 161 -0.42 -28.58 28.87
CA THR A 161 0.21 -29.82 28.39
C THR A 161 1.58 -30.10 29.02
N GLU A 162 2.28 -29.10 29.57
CA GLU A 162 3.58 -29.32 30.24
C GLU A 162 3.42 -29.79 31.70
N ASP A 163 2.35 -29.40 32.40
CA ASP A 163 2.13 -29.76 33.81
C ASP A 163 1.60 -31.19 34.03
N SER A 164 1.28 -31.94 32.96
CA SER A 164 0.69 -33.28 33.05
C SER A 164 1.70 -34.44 33.01
N PHE A 165 3.02 -34.20 32.92
CA PHE A 165 4.04 -35.26 32.84
C PHE A 165 4.88 -35.53 34.11
N ASN A 166 4.64 -34.84 35.23
CA ASN A 166 5.46 -34.99 36.46
C ASN A 166 4.75 -35.67 37.66
N GLY A 167 3.89 -36.65 37.39
CA GLY A 167 3.11 -37.37 38.43
C GLY A 167 3.33 -38.88 38.53
N GLY A 168 4.43 -39.43 38.00
CA GLY A 168 4.62 -40.88 37.87
C GLY A 168 5.90 -41.44 38.52
N MET A 169 5.73 -41.97 39.74
CA MET A 169 6.53 -43.03 40.39
C MET A 169 8.05 -42.84 40.56
N VAL A 170 8.48 -42.59 41.79
CA VAL A 170 9.70 -43.20 42.34
C VAL A 170 9.29 -44.04 43.54
N LYS A 171 9.54 -45.35 43.43
CA LYS A 171 9.46 -46.35 44.52
C LYS A 171 10.66 -46.21 45.44
#